data_AF-A0A1V2QLU2-F1
#
_entry.id   AF-A0A1V2QLU2-F1
#
_cell.length_a   1.000
_cell.length_b   1.000
_cell.length_c   1.000
_cell.angle_alpha   90.00
_cell.angle_beta   90.00
_cell.angle_gamma   90.00
#
_symmetry.space_group_name_H-M   'P 1'
#
loop_
_entity.id
_entity.type
_entity.pdbx_description
1 polymer ?
#
loop_
_entity_poly.entity_id
_entity_poly.type
_entity_poly.pdbx_seq_one_letter_code
_entity_poly.pdbx_strand_id
1 'polypeptide(L)'
;MHDPILERTLRQVRTEKARDRKRRGGVVTAVSTALAAAVLAGGVYLGQHSVSGERVLVATAATGVRMTATLTPADGWVRLRAVVDGIDAGEKCQLVVTDLRGRRYVAGGWVASRLGDGDTALAGAAMVDLDELAALSVVTVDGRVLVTATPHDSTRTP
;
A
#
# COMPACT_ATOMS: atom_id res chain seq x y z
N MET A 1 -21.06 72.80 -27.25
CA MET A 1 -22.14 72.23 -26.41
C MET A 1 -21.85 70.75 -26.29
N HIS A 2 -21.19 70.31 -25.22
CA HIS A 2 -20.88 68.90 -24.97
C HIS A 2 -21.97 68.30 -24.10
N ASP A 3 -22.44 67.12 -24.48
CA ASP A 3 -23.64 66.51 -23.91
C ASP A 3 -23.29 65.72 -22.64
N PRO A 4 -23.72 66.19 -21.44
CA PRO A 4 -23.35 65.58 -20.16
C PRO A 4 -23.94 64.17 -19.96
N ILE A 5 -24.88 63.75 -20.80
CA ILE A 5 -25.46 62.40 -20.81
C ILE A 5 -24.49 61.39 -21.44
N LEU A 6 -23.69 61.82 -22.42
CA LEU A 6 -22.70 60.95 -23.07
C LEU A 6 -21.48 60.68 -22.17
N GLU A 7 -21.06 61.69 -21.40
CA GLU A 7 -19.96 61.51 -20.44
C GLU A 7 -20.31 60.56 -19.29
N ARG A 8 -21.57 60.60 -18.82
CA ARG A 8 -22.05 59.68 -17.79
C ARG A 8 -22.12 58.25 -18.29
N THR A 9 -22.61 58.05 -19.51
CA THR A 9 -22.72 56.71 -20.10
C THR A 9 -21.35 56.11 -20.41
N LEU A 10 -20.39 56.90 -20.90
CA LEU A 10 -19.02 56.42 -21.13
C LEU A 10 -18.26 56.11 -19.84
N ARG A 11 -18.49 56.86 -18.75
CA ARG A 11 -17.93 56.51 -17.42
C ARG A 11 -18.53 55.23 -16.85
N GLN A 12 -19.82 55.00 -17.07
CA GLN A 12 -20.51 53.80 -16.59
C GLN A 12 -19.99 52.56 -17.33
N VAL A 13 -19.85 52.62 -18.65
CA VAL A 13 -19.30 51.50 -19.45
C VAL A 13 -17.82 51.21 -19.14
N ARG A 14 -17.01 52.23 -18.79
CA ARG A 14 -15.61 52.03 -18.37
C ARG A 14 -15.48 51.38 -17.00
N THR A 15 -16.39 51.66 -16.07
CA THR A 15 -16.39 51.04 -14.73
C THR A 15 -16.97 49.61 -14.75
N GLU A 16 -17.87 49.31 -15.68
CA GLU A 16 -18.38 47.95 -15.93
C GLU A 16 -17.25 47.00 -16.41
N LYS A 17 -16.45 47.43 -17.40
CA LYS A 17 -15.36 46.60 -17.98
C LYS A 17 -14.19 46.34 -17.02
N ALA A 18 -13.92 47.23 -16.07
CA ALA A 18 -12.85 47.07 -15.09
C ALA A 18 -13.18 46.04 -14.00
N ARG A 19 -14.48 45.88 -13.66
CA ARG A 19 -14.95 44.89 -12.68
C ARG A 19 -14.90 43.46 -13.22
N ASP A 20 -15.21 43.28 -14.51
CA ASP A 20 -15.22 41.95 -15.13
C ASP A 20 -13.83 41.33 -15.27
N ARG A 21 -12.81 42.14 -15.57
CA ARG A 21 -11.43 41.67 -15.68
C ARG A 21 -10.81 41.32 -14.31
N LYS A 22 -11.20 42.04 -13.26
CA LYS A 22 -10.76 41.78 -11.88
C LYS A 22 -11.43 40.53 -11.29
N ARG A 23 -12.69 40.26 -11.65
CA ARG A 23 -13.41 39.04 -11.26
C ARG A 23 -12.85 37.78 -11.94
N ARG A 24 -12.47 37.83 -13.22
CA ARG A 24 -11.86 36.69 -13.92
C ARG A 24 -10.45 36.35 -13.42
N GLY A 25 -9.65 37.34 -12.99
CA GLY A 25 -8.33 37.08 -12.40
C GLY A 25 -8.35 36.43 -11.01
N GLY A 26 -9.40 36.69 -10.21
CA GLY A 26 -9.59 36.05 -8.90
C GLY A 26 -10.27 34.68 -8.96
N VAL A 27 -11.13 34.43 -9.96
CA VAL A 27 -11.81 33.14 -10.12
C VAL A 27 -10.88 32.06 -10.69
N VAL A 28 -9.91 32.42 -11.54
CA VAL A 28 -8.94 31.44 -12.08
C VAL A 28 -7.94 30.97 -11.02
N THR A 29 -7.62 31.78 -10.00
CA THR A 29 -6.70 31.41 -8.90
C THR A 29 -7.39 30.73 -7.72
N ALA A 30 -8.68 31.00 -7.48
CA ALA A 30 -9.44 30.36 -6.40
C ALA A 30 -9.92 28.93 -6.75
N VAL A 31 -10.26 28.65 -8.01
CA VAL A 31 -10.71 27.30 -8.42
C VAL A 31 -9.54 26.31 -8.49
N SER A 32 -8.37 26.77 -8.93
CA SER A 32 -7.16 25.94 -9.05
C SER A 32 -6.57 25.54 -7.69
N THR A 33 -6.58 26.44 -6.70
CA THR A 33 -6.12 26.11 -5.34
C THR A 33 -7.12 25.23 -4.58
N ALA A 34 -8.44 25.44 -4.74
CA ALA A 34 -9.45 24.60 -4.11
C ALA A 34 -9.46 23.16 -4.68
N LEU A 35 -9.31 23.01 -6.00
CA LEU A 35 -9.19 21.68 -6.62
C LEU A 35 -7.87 21.00 -6.24
N ALA A 36 -6.75 21.71 -6.23
CA ALA A 36 -5.47 21.15 -5.78
C ALA A 36 -5.52 20.74 -4.30
N ALA A 37 -6.12 21.56 -3.43
CA ALA A 37 -6.31 21.22 -2.03
C ALA A 37 -7.28 20.05 -1.84
N ALA A 38 -8.34 19.93 -2.64
CA ALA A 38 -9.27 18.80 -2.59
C ALA A 38 -8.65 17.50 -3.12
N VAL A 39 -7.81 17.56 -4.17
CA VAL A 39 -7.07 16.39 -4.69
C VAL A 39 -5.97 15.97 -3.71
N LEU A 40 -5.25 16.91 -3.10
CA LEU A 40 -4.25 16.62 -2.07
C LEU A 40 -4.91 16.10 -0.78
N ALA A 41 -5.98 16.74 -0.29
CA ALA A 41 -6.71 16.29 0.89
C ALA A 41 -7.43 14.96 0.64
N GLY A 42 -8.01 14.74 -0.54
CA GLY A 42 -8.62 13.47 -0.95
C GLY A 42 -7.58 12.36 -1.11
N GLY A 43 -6.43 12.66 -1.70
CA GLY A 43 -5.30 11.74 -1.84
C GLY A 43 -4.69 11.35 -0.49
N VAL A 44 -4.54 12.30 0.44
CA VAL A 44 -4.14 11.98 1.81
C VAL A 44 -5.25 11.19 2.50
N TYR A 45 -6.53 11.61 2.49
CA TYR A 45 -7.64 10.90 3.13
C TYR A 45 -7.80 9.44 2.65
N LEU A 46 -7.67 9.20 1.36
CA LEU A 46 -7.66 7.83 0.80
C LEU A 46 -6.36 7.07 1.11
N GLY A 47 -5.23 7.78 1.26
CA GLY A 47 -3.93 7.21 1.62
C GLY A 47 -3.74 6.86 3.10
N GLN A 48 -4.42 7.55 4.03
CA GLN A 48 -4.33 7.25 5.48
C GLN A 48 -5.10 5.98 5.89
N HIS A 49 -5.89 5.41 4.98
CA HIS A 49 -6.53 4.11 5.19
C HIS A 49 -5.57 2.94 4.92
N SER A 50 -4.26 3.18 4.87
CA SER A 50 -3.27 2.14 5.16
C SER A 50 -3.60 1.57 6.54
N VAL A 51 -4.07 0.31 6.56
CA VAL A 51 -4.42 -0.41 7.78
C VAL A 51 -3.25 -0.29 8.75
N SER A 52 -3.46 0.43 9.84
CA SER A 52 -2.45 0.66 10.87
C SER A 52 -1.98 -0.72 11.37
N GLY A 53 -0.70 -1.03 11.18
CA GLY A 53 -0.11 -2.30 11.63
C GLY A 53 0.16 -3.34 10.55
N GLU A 54 0.03 -3.06 9.26
CA GLU A 54 0.57 -3.96 8.23
C GLU A 54 2.09 -4.13 8.36
N ARG A 55 2.58 -5.38 8.28
CA ARG A 55 4.00 -5.71 8.39
C ARG A 55 4.47 -6.44 7.14
N VAL A 56 5.58 -5.98 6.57
CA VAL A 56 6.22 -6.63 5.43
C VAL A 56 7.45 -7.39 5.91
N LEU A 57 7.57 -8.66 5.52
CA LEU A 57 8.70 -9.52 5.78
C LEU A 57 9.38 -9.87 4.45
N VAL A 58 10.70 -9.82 4.42
CA VAL A 58 11.50 -10.17 3.25
C VAL A 58 12.59 -11.14 3.68
N ALA A 59 12.81 -12.19 2.90
CA ALA A 59 13.88 -13.15 3.14
C ALA A 59 14.44 -13.73 1.85
N THR A 60 15.74 -14.03 1.88
CA THR A 60 16.46 -14.77 0.82
C THR A 60 17.26 -15.87 1.48
N ALA A 61 17.06 -17.11 1.06
CA ALA A 61 17.82 -18.26 1.52
C ALA A 61 19.15 -18.40 0.77
N ALA A 62 20.13 -19.08 1.38
CA ALA A 62 21.40 -19.40 0.72
C ALA A 62 21.25 -20.26 -0.55
N THR A 63 20.13 -20.98 -0.65
CA THR A 63 19.74 -21.76 -1.84
C THR A 63 19.22 -20.90 -3.00
N GLY A 64 18.99 -19.60 -2.78
CA GLY A 64 18.44 -18.67 -3.77
C GLY A 64 16.92 -18.47 -3.70
N VAL A 65 16.21 -19.21 -2.85
CA VAL A 65 14.76 -19.03 -2.62
C VAL A 65 14.50 -17.65 -2.01
N ARG A 66 13.58 -16.89 -2.59
CA ARG A 66 13.19 -15.54 -2.15
C ARG A 66 11.74 -15.48 -1.74
N MET A 67 11.44 -14.73 -0.69
CA MET A 67 10.09 -14.50 -0.21
C MET A 67 9.89 -13.04 0.18
N THR A 68 8.78 -12.46 -0.29
CA THR A 68 8.21 -11.21 0.22
C THR A 68 6.81 -11.50 0.74
N ALA A 69 6.54 -11.20 2.00
CA ALA A 69 5.24 -11.42 2.61
C ALA A 69 4.69 -10.14 3.23
N THR A 70 3.44 -9.84 2.93
CA THR A 70 2.67 -8.75 3.54
C THR A 70 1.66 -9.34 4.50
N LEU A 71 1.67 -8.89 5.75
CA LEU A 71 0.84 -9.36 6.83
C LEU A 71 -0.05 -8.23 7.33
N THR A 72 -1.36 -8.40 7.18
CA THR A 72 -2.35 -7.43 7.62
C THR A 72 -3.02 -7.97 8.90
N PRO A 73 -2.90 -7.26 10.04
CA PRO A 73 -3.51 -7.70 11.29
C PRO A 73 -5.04 -7.69 11.19
N ALA A 74 -5.67 -8.59 11.95
CA ALA A 74 -7.09 -8.66 12.21
C ALA A 74 -7.32 -9.15 13.66
N ASP A 75 -8.55 -9.07 14.16
CA ASP A 75 -8.86 -9.38 15.57
C ASP A 75 -8.55 -10.85 15.93
N GLY A 76 -7.36 -11.11 16.52
CA GLY A 76 -6.92 -12.44 16.95
C GLY A 76 -6.31 -13.32 15.86
N TRP A 77 -6.03 -12.77 14.68
CA TRP A 77 -5.46 -13.51 13.54
C TRP A 77 -4.82 -12.57 12.51
N VAL A 78 -4.08 -13.15 11.58
CA VAL A 78 -3.39 -12.39 10.53
C VAL A 78 -3.81 -12.85 9.14
N ARG A 79 -4.14 -11.89 8.26
CA ARG A 79 -4.22 -12.11 6.81
C ARG A 79 -2.83 -11.97 6.23
N LEU A 80 -2.46 -12.83 5.30
CA LEU A 80 -1.17 -12.73 4.65
C LEU A 80 -1.26 -12.92 3.14
N ARG A 81 -0.33 -12.25 2.46
CA ARG A 81 -0.02 -12.45 1.05
C ARG A 81 1.48 -12.66 0.94
N ALA A 82 1.90 -13.83 0.49
CA ALA A 82 3.30 -14.15 0.24
C ALA A 82 3.54 -14.27 -1.26
N VAL A 83 4.68 -13.75 -1.69
CA VAL A 83 5.22 -13.91 -3.03
C VAL A 83 6.52 -14.67 -2.88
N VAL A 84 6.63 -15.82 -3.55
CA VAL A 84 7.76 -16.74 -3.40
C VAL A 84 8.33 -17.11 -4.77
N ASP A 85 9.66 -17.14 -4.85
CA ASP A 85 10.46 -17.41 -6.05
C ASP A 85 11.63 -18.37 -5.71
N GLY A 86 12.16 -19.04 -6.73
CA GLY A 86 13.36 -19.87 -6.65
C GLY A 86 13.10 -21.29 -6.14
N ILE A 87 11.84 -21.74 -6.15
CA ILE A 87 11.46 -23.10 -5.76
C ILE A 87 11.40 -24.00 -6.99
N ASP A 88 12.00 -25.19 -6.88
CA ASP A 88 11.95 -26.20 -7.92
C ASP A 88 10.50 -26.57 -8.28
N ALA A 89 10.23 -26.64 -9.58
CA ALA A 89 8.90 -26.87 -10.08
C ALA A 89 8.35 -28.24 -9.65
N GLY A 90 7.06 -28.28 -9.27
CA GLY A 90 6.40 -29.49 -8.79
C GLY A 90 6.53 -29.73 -7.29
N GLU A 91 7.34 -28.94 -6.57
CA GLU A 91 7.45 -29.04 -5.11
C GLU A 91 6.11 -28.69 -4.45
N LYS A 92 5.64 -29.55 -3.54
CA LYS A 92 4.46 -29.29 -2.72
C LYS A 92 4.88 -28.49 -1.49
N CYS A 93 4.45 -27.23 -1.45
CA CYS A 93 4.86 -26.27 -0.43
C CYS A 93 3.69 -25.85 0.46
N GLN A 94 4.03 -25.42 1.66
CA GLN A 94 3.14 -24.83 2.64
C GLN A 94 3.78 -23.57 3.20
N LEU A 95 2.95 -22.58 3.46
CA LEU A 95 3.32 -21.39 4.20
C LEU A 95 2.94 -21.62 5.67
N VAL A 96 3.92 -21.51 6.56
CA VAL A 96 3.75 -21.79 7.98
C VAL A 96 4.15 -20.57 8.79
N VAL A 97 3.21 -20.12 9.62
CA VAL A 97 3.46 -19.11 10.65
C VAL A 97 3.87 -19.83 11.94
N THR A 98 4.95 -19.36 12.57
CA THR A 98 5.37 -19.82 13.90
C THR A 98 5.20 -18.66 14.88
N ASP A 99 4.53 -18.90 15.99
CA ASP A 99 4.38 -17.90 17.04
C ASP A 99 5.56 -17.89 18.02
N LEU A 100 5.62 -16.89 18.90
CA LEU A 100 6.66 -16.75 19.93
C LEU A 100 6.71 -17.92 20.93
N ARG A 101 5.67 -18.75 21.00
CA ARG A 101 5.61 -19.97 21.83
C ARG A 101 6.06 -21.22 21.05
N GLY A 102 6.44 -21.06 19.79
CA GLY A 102 6.85 -22.15 18.91
C GLY A 102 5.69 -22.96 18.31
N ARG A 103 4.43 -22.54 18.49
CA ARG A 103 3.29 -23.20 17.84
C ARG A 103 3.28 -22.84 16.36
N ARG A 104 2.96 -23.84 15.52
CA ARG A 104 3.00 -23.73 14.06
C ARG A 104 1.59 -23.76 13.50
N TYR A 105 1.31 -22.85 12.58
CA TYR A 105 0.02 -22.68 11.92
C TYR A 105 0.22 -22.68 10.41
N VAL A 106 -0.41 -23.61 9.71
CA VAL A 106 -0.37 -23.65 8.24
C VAL A 106 -1.34 -22.60 7.71
N ALA A 107 -0.81 -21.60 7.00
CA ALA A 107 -1.59 -20.50 6.46
C ALA A 107 -2.10 -20.74 5.04
N GLY A 108 -1.50 -21.69 4.32
CA GLY A 108 -1.89 -22.10 2.97
C GLY A 108 -0.88 -23.06 2.36
N GLY A 109 -1.25 -23.70 1.25
CA GLY A 109 -0.38 -24.63 0.53
C GLY A 109 -0.57 -24.54 -0.98
N TRP A 110 0.47 -24.87 -1.73
CA TRP A 110 0.48 -24.81 -3.18
C TRP A 110 1.47 -25.83 -3.77
N VAL A 111 1.40 -26.02 -5.08
CA VAL A 111 2.42 -26.73 -5.85
C VAL A 111 3.17 -25.68 -6.67
N ALA A 112 4.50 -25.62 -6.53
CA ALA A 112 5.33 -24.70 -7.30
C ALA A 112 5.11 -24.95 -8.80
N SER A 113 4.77 -23.90 -9.55
CA SER A 113 4.38 -24.01 -10.96
C SER A 113 5.54 -24.50 -11.83
N ARG A 114 5.22 -25.33 -12.82
CA ARG A 114 6.15 -25.80 -13.88
C ARG A 114 6.29 -24.83 -15.03
N LEU A 115 5.26 -24.03 -15.28
CA LEU A 115 5.37 -22.89 -16.17
C LEU A 115 6.03 -21.79 -15.36
N GLY A 116 7.23 -21.37 -15.76
CA GLY A 116 8.04 -20.32 -15.10
C GLY A 116 7.43 -18.92 -15.19
N ASP A 117 6.12 -18.81 -15.04
CA ASP A 117 5.35 -17.57 -15.11
C ASP A 117 5.38 -16.88 -13.73
N GLY A 118 6.58 -16.46 -13.33
CA GLY A 118 6.82 -15.53 -12.24
C GLY A 118 6.57 -16.02 -10.80
N ASP A 119 7.01 -15.16 -9.89
CA ASP A 119 6.58 -15.00 -8.50
C ASP A 119 5.24 -15.69 -8.16
N THR A 120 5.27 -16.75 -7.34
CA THR A 120 4.04 -17.39 -6.86
C THR A 120 3.42 -16.56 -5.75
N ALA A 121 2.28 -15.93 -6.04
CA ALA A 121 1.50 -15.21 -5.04
C ALA A 121 0.48 -16.14 -4.35
N LEU A 122 0.67 -16.38 -3.05
CA LEU A 122 -0.26 -17.09 -2.17
C LEU A 122 -0.95 -16.11 -1.23
N ALA A 123 -2.27 -16.21 -1.12
CA ALA A 123 -3.03 -15.59 -0.03
C ALA A 123 -3.38 -16.65 1.02
N GLY A 124 -3.36 -16.25 2.29
CA GLY A 124 -3.60 -17.16 3.42
C GLY A 124 -3.96 -16.42 4.71
N ALA A 125 -4.17 -17.19 5.78
CA ALA A 125 -4.47 -16.66 7.10
C ALA A 125 -3.94 -17.58 8.21
N ALA A 126 -3.56 -17.02 9.36
CA ALA A 126 -3.12 -17.79 10.52
C ALA A 126 -3.75 -17.25 11.81
N MET A 127 -4.09 -18.14 12.73
CA MET A 127 -4.62 -17.82 14.06
C MET A 127 -3.48 -17.39 15.01
N VAL A 128 -2.80 -16.31 14.66
CA VAL A 128 -1.70 -15.71 15.40
C VAL A 128 -1.87 -14.20 15.33
N ASP A 129 -1.80 -13.52 16.47
CA ASP A 129 -1.71 -12.07 16.52
C ASP A 129 -0.38 -11.62 15.89
N LEU A 130 -0.39 -10.52 15.15
CA LEU A 130 0.80 -10.08 14.40
C LEU A 130 2.01 -9.80 15.31
N ASP A 131 1.76 -9.39 16.56
CA ASP A 131 2.80 -9.14 17.56
C ASP A 131 3.31 -10.42 18.25
N GLU A 132 2.58 -11.53 18.13
CA GLU A 132 3.02 -12.85 18.57
C GLU A 132 3.73 -13.65 17.47
N LEU A 133 3.90 -13.09 16.27
CA LEU A 133 4.58 -13.76 15.17
C LEU A 133 6.10 -13.81 15.42
N ALA A 134 6.66 -15.01 15.50
CA ALA A 134 8.09 -15.23 15.59
C ALA A 134 8.74 -15.38 14.21
N ALA A 135 8.12 -16.16 13.33
CA ALA A 135 8.67 -16.45 12.02
C ALA A 135 7.57 -16.82 11.01
N LEU A 136 7.87 -16.57 9.74
CA LEU A 136 7.12 -17.04 8.60
C LEU A 136 8.04 -17.91 7.75
N SER A 137 7.66 -19.15 7.46
CA SER A 137 8.48 -20.09 6.70
C SER A 137 7.72 -20.68 5.53
N VAL A 138 8.42 -20.87 4.41
CA VAL A 138 7.98 -21.79 3.37
C VAL A 138 8.60 -23.15 3.66
N VAL A 139 7.77 -24.16 3.76
CA VAL A 139 8.19 -25.54 4.00
C VAL A 139 7.61 -26.48 2.97
N THR A 140 8.33 -27.55 2.65
CA THR A 140 7.78 -28.64 1.84
C THR A 140 6.83 -29.45 2.70
N VAL A 141 5.91 -30.19 2.06
CA VAL A 141 5.00 -31.11 2.79
C VAL A 141 5.78 -32.17 3.59
N ASP A 142 7.00 -32.51 3.16
CA ASP A 142 7.90 -33.44 3.85
C ASP A 142 8.67 -32.79 5.02
N GLY A 143 8.43 -31.50 5.31
CA GLY A 143 8.97 -30.79 6.47
C GLY A 143 10.29 -30.05 6.23
N ARG A 144 10.82 -30.03 5.00
CA ARG A 144 12.04 -29.28 4.66
C ARG A 144 11.75 -27.78 4.63
N VAL A 145 12.53 -26.97 5.34
CA VAL A 145 12.41 -25.51 5.30
C VAL A 145 13.16 -24.97 4.08
N LEU A 146 12.48 -24.20 3.24
CA LEU A 146 13.06 -23.60 2.01
C LEU A 146 13.54 -22.17 2.25
N VAL A 147 12.75 -21.37 2.97
CA VAL A 147 13.09 -20.00 3.37
C VAL A 147 12.33 -19.63 4.63
N THR A 148 12.96 -18.82 5.48
CA THR A 148 12.35 -18.27 6.70
C THR A 148 12.56 -16.77 6.74
N ALA A 149 11.48 -16.02 6.94
CA ALA A 149 11.52 -14.61 7.26
C ALA A 149 11.15 -14.40 8.73
N THR A 150 11.90 -13.54 9.40
CA THR A 150 11.61 -13.11 10.77
C THR A 150 11.28 -11.62 10.75
N PRO A 151 10.41 -11.14 11.65
CA PRO A 151 10.28 -9.71 11.88
C PRO A 151 11.66 -9.10 12.14
N HIS A 152 12.03 -8.10 11.35
CA HIS A 152 13.25 -7.35 11.64
C HIS A 152 12.99 -6.50 12.86
N ASP A 153 13.81 -6.68 13.90
CA ASP A 153 13.83 -5.78 15.04
C ASP A 153 14.37 -4.41 14.61
N SER A 154 13.49 -3.43 14.47
CA SER A 154 13.84 -2.05 14.14
C SER A 154 14.51 -1.29 15.31
N THR A 155 14.73 -1.93 16.47
CA THR A 155 15.38 -1.30 17.63
C THR A 155 16.91 -1.39 17.64
N ARG A 156 17.54 -2.02 16.65
CA ARG A 156 19.00 -2.09 16.55
C ARG A 156 19.55 -1.05 15.57
N THR A 157 19.63 0.19 16.04
CA THR A 157 20.48 1.21 15.39
C THR A 157 21.92 1.00 15.88
N PRO A 158 22.94 1.00 15.01
CA PRO A 158 24.35 0.87 15.41
C PRO A 158 24.84 2.06 16.25
#